data_AF-A0A7K9I0M6-F1
#
_entry.id   AF-A0A7K9I0M6-F1
#
_cell.length_a   1.000
_cell.length_b   1.000
_cell.length_c   1.000
_cell.angle_alpha   90.00
_cell.angle_beta   90.00
_cell.angle_gamma   90.00
#
_symmetry.space_group_name_H-M   'P 1'
#
loop_
_entity.id
_entity.type
_entity.pdbx_description
1 polymer ?
#
loop_
_entity_poly.entity_id
_entity_poly.type
_entity_poly.pdbx_seq_one_letter_code
_entity_poly.pdbx_strand_id
1 'polypeptide(L)'
;WAVIPPQAETPSEVRKEILTFHHEGFFWRCWFFGEGHPETIWTFWYTSQAQPKFCMHGYLFPMPIALGPFPHPSYDTTAVYRGFWTAFILLAISSGLVGGLLLVCGVPFVSPRFYRAGGGLLLAS
;
A
#
# COMPACT_ATOMS: atom_id res chain seq x y z
N TRP A 1 10.43 4.53 -5.78
CA TRP A 1 11.65 5.26 -6.12
C TRP A 1 12.56 4.29 -6.85
N ALA A 2 12.94 4.60 -8.08
CA ALA A 2 13.80 3.74 -8.89
C ALA A 2 15.25 3.93 -8.44
N VAL A 3 15.99 2.83 -8.29
CA VAL A 3 17.42 2.84 -7.95
C VAL A 3 18.19 2.56 -9.24
N ILE A 4 18.97 3.54 -9.70
CA ILE A 4 19.82 3.42 -10.89
C ILE A 4 21.23 2.99 -10.41
N PRO A 5 21.77 1.83 -10.83
CA PRO A 5 23.16 1.47 -10.55
C PRO A 5 24.14 2.31 -11.40
N PRO A 6 25.39 2.53 -10.95
CA PRO A 6 26.33 3.39 -11.67
C PRO A 6 26.75 2.74 -12.99
N GLN A 7 26.51 3.42 -14.12
CA GLN A 7 26.91 2.95 -15.45
C GLN A 7 28.24 3.54 -15.89
N ALA A 8 29.10 2.66 -16.42
CA ALA A 8 30.22 3.01 -17.26
C ALA A 8 29.70 3.44 -18.65
N GLU A 9 30.35 4.42 -19.25
CA GLU A 9 29.93 5.10 -20.48
C GLU A 9 30.05 4.18 -21.72
N THR A 10 29.05 4.18 -22.62
CA THR A 10 29.13 3.95 -24.10
C THR A 10 27.72 3.93 -24.75
N PRO A 11 27.58 4.19 -26.07
CA PRO A 11 26.68 5.22 -26.61
C PRO A 11 25.30 4.74 -27.11
N SER A 12 24.40 5.73 -27.23
CA SER A 12 23.05 5.79 -27.82
C SER A 12 22.52 4.57 -28.59
N GLU A 13 22.11 3.54 -27.85
CA GLU A 13 20.93 2.75 -28.19
C GLU A 13 19.81 3.30 -27.30
N VAL A 14 18.57 3.42 -27.79
CA VAL A 14 17.42 3.71 -26.90
C VAL A 14 17.31 2.52 -25.96
N ARG A 15 18.07 2.56 -24.87
CA ARG A 15 18.11 1.52 -23.85
C ARG A 15 16.71 1.53 -23.27
N LYS A 16 15.90 0.56 -23.70
CA LYS A 16 14.69 0.15 -23.00
C LYS A 16 15.14 -0.27 -21.60
N GLU A 17 15.19 0.68 -20.69
CA GLU A 17 15.62 0.41 -19.33
C GLU A 17 14.60 -0.52 -18.69
N ILE A 18 15.06 -1.69 -18.26
CA ILE A 18 14.26 -2.62 -17.48
C ILE A 18 14.16 -2.02 -16.08
N LEU A 19 13.02 -1.41 -15.78
CA LEU A 19 12.72 -0.84 -14.47
C LEU A 19 12.15 -1.91 -13.55
N THR A 20 12.53 -1.84 -12.28
CA THR A 20 11.85 -2.61 -11.22
C THR A 20 10.73 -1.76 -10.64
N PHE A 21 9.50 -2.20 -10.83
CA PHE A 21 8.34 -1.56 -10.26
C PHE A 21 7.99 -2.22 -8.92
N HIS A 22 7.74 -1.40 -7.90
CA HIS A 22 7.35 -1.86 -6.58
C HIS A 22 5.91 -1.44 -6.30
N HIS A 23 5.07 -2.40 -5.92
CA HIS A 23 3.73 -2.16 -5.43
C HIS A 23 3.65 -2.60 -3.97
N GLU A 24 3.53 -1.62 -3.07
CA GLU A 24 3.39 -1.86 -1.64
C GLU A 24 1.93 -1.71 -1.22
N GLY A 25 1.28 -2.85 -0.97
CA GLY A 25 -0.01 -2.89 -0.27
C GLY A 25 0.18 -3.12 1.23
N PHE A 26 -0.92 -3.10 1.97
CA PHE A 26 -0.91 -3.34 3.41
C PHE A 26 -0.43 -4.77 3.75
N PHE A 27 -1.00 -5.79 3.09
CA PHE A 27 -0.68 -7.20 3.35
C PHE A 27 0.42 -7.76 2.45
N TRP A 28 0.66 -7.17 1.29
CA TRP A 28 1.53 -7.72 0.25
C TRP A 28 2.44 -6.65 -0.32
N ARG A 29 3.71 -7.01 -0.48
CA ARG A 29 4.68 -6.25 -1.25
C ARG A 29 4.99 -7.06 -2.50
N CYS A 30 4.73 -6.49 -3.67
CA CYS A 30 5.04 -7.12 -4.94
C CYS A 30 6.05 -6.30 -5.72
N TRP A 31 6.91 -6.96 -6.48
CA TRP A 31 7.74 -6.32 -7.48
C TRP A 31 7.74 -7.10 -8.79
N PHE A 32 7.92 -6.38 -9.89
CA PHE A 32 8.01 -6.93 -11.24
C PHE A 32 8.95 -6.08 -12.09
N PHE A 33 9.50 -6.70 -13.12
CA PHE A 33 10.39 -6.05 -14.08
C PHE A 33 9.58 -5.68 -15.31
N GLY A 34 9.74 -4.45 -15.81
CA GLY A 34 9.06 -3.99 -17.02
C GLY A 34 9.90 -2.97 -17.77
N GLU A 35 9.68 -2.82 -19.07
CA GLU A 35 10.29 -1.74 -19.83
C GLU A 35 9.71 -0.40 -19.36
N GLY A 36 10.58 0.54 -18.97
CA GLY A 36 10.17 1.91 -18.69
C GLY A 36 9.73 2.60 -19.97
N HIS A 37 8.43 2.69 -20.21
CA HIS A 37 7.90 3.49 -21.33
C HIS A 37 7.39 4.85 -20.82
N PRO A 38 8.13 5.95 -21.04
CA PRO A 38 7.76 7.28 -20.56
C PRO A 38 6.41 7.77 -21.11
N GLU A 39 6.01 7.31 -22.30
CA GLU A 39 4.81 7.78 -23.01
C GLU A 39 3.52 7.04 -22.61
N THR A 40 3.59 6.00 -21.78
CA THR A 40 2.48 5.06 -21.60
C THR A 40 2.24 4.61 -20.15
N ILE A 41 2.25 5.58 -19.22
CA ILE A 41 1.84 5.31 -17.83
C ILE A 41 0.43 4.69 -17.77
N TRP A 42 -0.45 5.06 -18.69
CA TRP A 42 -1.79 4.49 -18.83
C TRP A 42 -1.77 3.01 -19.21
N THR A 43 -0.89 2.60 -20.13
CA THR A 43 -0.69 1.20 -20.49
C THR A 43 -0.19 0.41 -19.28
N PHE A 44 0.70 0.99 -18.47
CA PHE A 44 1.15 0.38 -17.22
C PHE A 44 0.02 0.13 -16.21
N TRP A 45 -0.95 1.05 -16.07
CA TRP A 45 -2.10 0.86 -15.16
C TRP A 45 -3.17 -0.09 -15.69
N TYR A 46 -3.39 -0.13 -17.01
CA TYR A 46 -4.51 -0.85 -17.62
C TYR A 46 -4.16 -2.16 -18.33
N THR A 47 -2.88 -2.45 -18.56
CA THR A 47 -2.47 -3.74 -19.14
C THR A 47 -2.01 -4.72 -18.06
N SER A 48 -2.13 -6.03 -18.34
CA SER A 48 -1.71 -7.07 -17.42
C SER A 48 -0.21 -6.93 -17.13
N GLN A 49 0.14 -6.69 -15.86
CA GLN A 49 1.52 -6.48 -15.43
C GLN A 49 2.43 -7.61 -15.92
N ALA A 50 3.64 -7.26 -16.35
CA ALA A 50 4.62 -8.20 -16.87
C ALA A 50 4.90 -9.33 -15.85
N GLN A 51 4.74 -10.57 -16.32
CA GLN A 51 5.13 -11.77 -15.56
C GLN A 51 6.64 -11.99 -15.73
N PRO A 52 7.38 -12.36 -14.68
CA PRO A 52 6.91 -12.84 -13.38
C PRO A 52 6.70 -11.73 -12.34
N LYS A 53 5.59 -11.81 -11.60
CA LYS A 53 5.35 -11.01 -10.38
C LYS A 53 5.85 -11.76 -9.14
N PHE A 54 6.69 -11.12 -8.34
CA PHE A 54 7.15 -11.68 -7.07
C PHE A 54 6.45 -10.96 -5.94
N CYS A 55 5.70 -11.69 -5.13
CA CYS A 55 4.96 -11.14 -4.00
C CYS A 55 5.41 -11.80 -2.71
N MET A 56 5.63 -10.97 -1.70
CA MET A 56 5.93 -11.38 -0.34
C MET A 56 4.96 -10.71 0.63
N HIS A 57 4.73 -11.34 1.77
CA HIS A 57 3.89 -10.78 2.83
C HIS A 57 4.53 -9.49 3.38
N GLY A 58 3.82 -8.38 3.26
CA GLY A 58 4.28 -7.06 3.70
C GLY A 58 4.44 -6.95 5.22
N TYR A 59 3.73 -7.80 5.98
CA TYR A 59 3.84 -7.87 7.45
C TYR A 59 5.04 -8.71 7.93
N LEU A 60 5.63 -9.56 7.09
CA LEU A 60 6.88 -10.28 7.42
C LEU A 60 8.13 -9.39 7.28
N PHE A 61 7.98 -8.17 6.75
CA PHE A 61 9.05 -7.20 6.61
C PHE A 61 8.80 -5.99 7.52
N PRO A 62 9.35 -5.98 8.74
CA PRO A 62 9.52 -4.75 9.52
C PRO A 62 10.58 -3.80 8.90
N MET A 63 11.08 -4.12 7.70
CA MET A 63 12.14 -3.38 7.03
C MET A 63 11.61 -2.61 5.82
N PRO A 64 11.53 -1.26 5.87
CA PRO A 64 11.74 -0.49 4.65
C PRO A 64 13.10 -0.92 4.06
N ILE A 65 13.17 -1.15 2.75
CA ILE A 65 14.43 -1.49 2.06
C ILE A 65 15.36 -0.28 2.26
N ALA A 66 16.26 -0.38 3.23
CA ALA A 66 17.30 0.59 3.46
C ALA A 66 18.35 0.41 2.36
N LEU A 67 18.26 1.19 1.28
CA LEU A 67 19.43 1.41 0.43
C LEU A 67 20.31 2.48 1.08
N GLY A 68 20.97 2.11 2.18
CA GLY A 68 22.09 2.86 2.72
C GLY A 68 22.51 2.46 4.14
N PRO A 69 23.61 3.06 4.67
CA PRO A 69 24.22 2.71 5.95
C PRO A 69 23.24 2.62 7.12
N PHE A 70 23.20 1.45 7.75
CA PHE A 70 22.51 1.23 9.00
C PHE A 70 23.27 1.86 10.17
N PRO A 71 22.61 2.60 11.08
CA PRO A 71 21.23 3.07 11.07
C PRO A 71 21.05 4.42 10.33
N HIS A 72 20.04 4.51 9.47
CA HIS A 72 19.65 5.78 8.83
C HIS A 72 18.54 6.49 9.63
N PRO A 73 18.63 7.82 9.86
CA PRO A 73 17.65 8.56 10.67
C PRO A 73 16.22 8.60 10.11
N SER A 74 16.02 8.30 8.82
CA SER A 74 14.69 8.17 8.19
C SER A 74 13.98 6.84 8.48
N TYR A 75 14.71 5.87 9.06
CA TYR A 75 14.20 4.54 9.39
C TYR A 75 13.13 4.61 10.50
N ASP A 76 13.45 5.27 11.61
CA ASP A 76 12.60 5.29 12.80
C ASP A 76 11.26 5.98 12.55
N THR A 77 11.26 7.11 11.84
CA THR A 77 10.05 7.88 11.56
C THR A 77 9.08 7.14 10.64
N THR A 78 9.61 6.44 9.62
CA THR A 78 8.80 5.68 8.66
C THR A 78 8.14 4.46 9.33
N ALA A 79 8.89 3.76 10.20
CA ALA A 79 8.36 2.62 10.94
C ALA A 79 7.25 3.04 11.92
N VAL A 80 7.46 4.12 12.68
CA VAL A 80 6.47 4.66 13.62
C VAL A 80 5.20 5.12 12.90
N TYR A 81 5.35 5.86 11.79
CA TYR A 81 4.23 6.30 10.97
C TYR A 81 3.41 5.10 10.50
N ARG A 82 4.05 4.10 9.88
CA ARG A 82 3.35 2.92 9.35
C ARG A 82 2.63 2.12 10.44
N GLY A 83 3.23 1.98 11.62
CA GLY A 83 2.61 1.32 12.77
C GLY A 83 1.36 2.04 13.27
N PHE A 84 1.44 3.37 13.44
CA PHE A 84 0.32 4.18 13.91
C PHE A 84 -0.86 4.18 12.92
N TRP A 85 -0.58 4.34 11.62
CA TRP A 85 -1.60 4.26 10.58
C TRP A 85 -2.26 2.90 10.50
N THR A 86 -1.49 1.83 10.71
CA THR A 86 -2.02 0.47 10.78
C THR A 86 -3.05 0.34 11.92
N ALA A 87 -2.74 0.88 13.10
CA ALA A 87 -3.67 0.85 14.23
C ALA A 87 -4.97 1.60 13.90
N PHE A 88 -4.88 2.78 13.27
CA PHE A 88 -6.06 3.53 12.84
C PHE A 88 -6.90 2.80 11.80
N ILE A 89 -6.29 2.13 10.82
CA ILE A 89 -7.01 1.31 9.84
C ILE A 89 -7.76 0.18 10.54
N LEU A 90 -7.14 -0.51 11.50
CA LEU A 90 -7.79 -1.56 12.28
C LEU A 90 -8.96 -1.02 13.10
N LEU A 91 -8.79 0.14 13.74
CA LEU A 91 -9.87 0.82 14.47
C LEU A 91 -11.02 1.20 13.53
N ALA A 92 -10.73 1.76 12.36
CA ALA A 92 -11.74 2.12 11.37
C ALA A 92 -12.54 0.89 10.89
N ILE A 93 -11.85 -0.22 10.56
CA ILE A 93 -12.51 -1.47 10.17
C ILE A 93 -13.41 -2.00 11.30
N SER A 94 -12.90 -1.99 12.54
CA SER A 94 -13.67 -2.45 13.70
C SER A 94 -14.90 -1.57 13.96
N SER A 95 -14.75 -0.24 13.88
CA SER A 95 -15.82 0.73 14.04
C SER A 95 -16.87 0.57 12.95
N GLY A 96 -16.45 0.41 11.69
CA GLY A 96 -17.37 0.17 10.58
C GLY A 96 -18.15 -1.13 10.70
N LEU A 97 -17.49 -2.21 11.15
CA LEU A 97 -18.16 -3.50 11.39
C LEU A 97 -19.20 -3.38 12.51
N VAL A 98 -18.83 -2.80 13.65
CA VAL A 98 -19.75 -2.60 14.77
C VAL A 98 -20.88 -1.66 14.37
N GLY A 99 -20.57 -0.56 13.67
CA GLY A 99 -21.55 0.40 13.17
C GLY A 99 -22.57 -0.26 12.24
N GLY A 100 -22.10 -1.06 11.28
CA GLY A 100 -22.95 -1.83 10.37
C GLY A 100 -23.84 -2.83 11.10
N LEU A 101 -23.29 -3.58 12.07
CA LEU A 101 -24.07 -4.51 12.90
C LEU A 101 -25.16 -3.79 13.71
N LEU A 102 -24.85 -2.63 14.31
CA LEU A 102 -25.84 -1.84 15.03
C LEU A 102 -26.97 -1.36 14.12
N LEU A 103 -26.68 -0.97 12.87
CA LEU A 103 -27.72 -0.58 11.92
C LEU A 103 -28.62 -1.75 11.52
N VAL A 104 -28.04 -2.92 11.25
CA VAL A 104 -28.81 -4.15 10.93
C VAL A 104 -29.70 -4.54 12.10
N CYS A 105 -29.17 -4.50 13.33
CA CYS A 105 -29.95 -4.75 14.54
C CYS A 105 -30.99 -3.65 14.81
N GLY A 106 -30.77 -2.41 14.37
CA GLY A 106 -31.73 -1.32 14.53
C GLY A 106 -33.07 -1.57 13.83
N VAL A 107 -33.07 -2.33 12.73
CA VAL A 107 -34.27 -2.64 11.91
C VAL A 107 -35.34 -3.42 12.71
N PRO A 108 -35.05 -4.61 13.27
CA PRO A 108 -36.06 -5.37 14.03
C PRO A 108 -36.48 -4.70 15.33
N PHE A 109 -35.60 -3.91 15.96
CA PHE A 109 -35.88 -3.29 17.26
C PHE A 109 -36.48 -1.88 17.15
N VAL A 110 -36.61 -1.31 15.94
CA VAL A 110 -37.14 0.04 15.64
C VAL A 110 -36.58 1.09 16.61
N SER A 111 -35.32 0.93 17.02
CA SER A 111 -34.73 1.74 18.08
C SER A 111 -33.87 2.83 17.46
N PRO A 112 -34.23 4.12 17.64
CA PRO A 112 -33.47 5.24 17.08
C PRO A 112 -32.06 5.36 17.67
N ARG A 113 -31.82 4.75 18.84
CA ARG A 113 -30.50 4.73 19.49
C ARG A 113 -29.50 3.90 18.69
N PHE A 114 -29.92 2.76 18.12
CA PHE A 114 -29.04 1.93 17.30
C PHE A 114 -28.67 2.62 15.99
N TYR A 115 -29.61 3.34 15.36
CA TYR A 115 -29.32 4.14 14.17
C TYR A 115 -28.36 5.30 14.46
N ARG A 116 -28.54 6.00 15.59
CA ARG A 116 -27.66 7.12 15.97
C ARG A 116 -26.25 6.66 16.32
N ALA A 117 -26.12 5.57 17.10
CA ALA A 117 -24.83 5.01 17.46
C ALA A 117 -24.13 4.36 16.25
N GLY A 118 -24.85 3.54 15.48
CA GLY A 118 -24.31 2.87 14.30
C GLY A 118 -23.87 3.83 13.21
N GLY A 119 -24.70 4.84 12.91
CA GLY A 119 -24.34 5.92 11.98
C GLY A 119 -23.15 6.75 12.47
N GLY A 120 -23.06 7.03 13.78
CA GLY A 120 -21.91 7.72 14.37
C GLY A 120 -20.60 6.95 14.21
N LEU A 121 -20.63 5.63 14.44
CA LEU A 121 -19.44 4.77 14.26
C LEU A 121 -19.00 4.69 12.79
N LEU A 122 -19.94 4.73 11.84
CA LEU A 122 -19.63 4.75 10.40
C LEU A 122 -19.09 6.11 9.92
N LEU A 123 -19.51 7.21 10.54
CA LEU A 123 -18.92 8.52 10.26
C LEU A 123 -17.52 8.68 10.86
N ALA A 124 -17.25 7.96 11.96
CA ALA A 124 -15.97 7.98 12.65
C ALA A 124 -14.94 7.00 12.06
N SER A 125 -15.39 5.97 11.33
CA SER A 125 -14.53 5.03 10.59
C SER A 125 -14.02 5.63 9.29
#